data_AF-A0A926U6I3-F1
#
_entry.id   AF-A0A926U6I3-F1
#
_cell.length_a   1.000
_cell.length_b   1.000
_cell.length_c   1.000
_cell.angle_alpha   90.00
_cell.angle_beta   90.00
_cell.angle_gamma   90.00
#
_symmetry.space_group_name_H-M   'P 1'
#
loop_
_entity.id
_entity.type
_entity.pdbx_description
1 polymer ?
#
loop_
_entity_poly.entity_id
_entity_poly.type
_entity_poly.pdbx_seq_one_letter_code
_entity_poly.pdbx_strand_id
1 'polypeptide(L)'
;MQASVVELIRTLMKVQKISIRRLSSLIAAENGGSDLGFTQQITRILNDPDYDPSFSTVEKILSALGASPFRKLDSDFQLKNLSQQIQQLQETLEQVTERLDKLEGRIEQPVKR
;
A
#
# COMPACT_ATOMS: atom_id res chain seq x y z
N MET A 1 -23.87 -6.95 11.82
CA MET A 1 -22.42 -6.65 11.81
C MET A 1 -21.67 -7.59 10.89
N GLN A 2 -21.88 -8.91 11.01
CA GLN A 2 -21.23 -9.96 10.20
C GLN A 2 -21.44 -9.82 8.68
N ALA A 3 -22.67 -9.56 8.22
CA ALA A 3 -22.96 -9.39 6.79
C ALA A 3 -22.14 -8.27 6.13
N SER A 4 -21.99 -7.13 6.80
CA SER A 4 -21.21 -5.99 6.32
C SER A 4 -19.71 -6.29 6.22
N VAL A 5 -19.16 -7.09 7.15
CA VAL A 5 -17.76 -7.51 7.12
C VAL A 5 -17.50 -8.49 5.98
N VAL A 6 -18.40 -9.46 5.78
CA VAL A 6 -18.29 -10.43 4.68
C VAL A 6 -18.38 -9.72 3.32
N GLU A 7 -19.30 -8.78 3.17
CA GLU A 7 -19.45 -7.97 1.97
C GLU A 7 -18.19 -7.12 1.69
N LEU A 8 -17.61 -6.52 2.72
CA LEU A 8 -16.36 -5.78 2.63
C LEU A 8 -15.21 -6.67 2.14
N ILE A 9 -15.02 -7.84 2.77
CA ILE A 9 -13.97 -8.80 2.39
C ILE A 9 -14.16 -9.22 0.92
N ARG A 10 -15.38 -9.57 0.50
CA ARG A 10 -15.69 -9.94 -0.89
C ARG A 10 -15.36 -8.81 -1.87
N THR A 11 -15.73 -7.59 -1.53
CA THR A 11 -15.49 -6.41 -2.36
C THR A 11 -14.00 -6.15 -2.52
N LEU A 12 -13.24 -6.15 -1.43
CA LEU A 12 -11.79 -5.95 -1.45
C LEU A 12 -11.08 -7.04 -2.26
N MET A 13 -11.44 -8.31 -2.07
CA MET A 13 -10.89 -9.41 -2.85
C MET A 13 -11.17 -9.24 -4.36
N LYS A 14 -12.38 -8.80 -4.73
CA LYS A 14 -12.75 -8.56 -6.13
C LYS A 14 -11.99 -7.39 -6.74
N VAL A 15 -11.89 -6.26 -6.02
CA VAL A 15 -11.17 -5.06 -6.47
C VAL A 15 -9.68 -5.35 -6.68
N GLN A 16 -9.07 -6.08 -5.75
CA GLN A 16 -7.64 -6.41 -5.79
C GLN A 16 -7.33 -7.66 -6.62
N LYS A 17 -8.35 -8.37 -7.13
CA LYS A 17 -8.22 -9.65 -7.84
C LYS A 17 -7.43 -10.71 -7.05
N ILE A 18 -7.63 -10.73 -5.73
CA ILE A 18 -6.95 -11.68 -4.81
C ILE A 18 -7.83 -12.91 -4.59
N SER A 19 -7.24 -14.10 -4.75
CA SER A 19 -7.89 -15.37 -4.43
C SER A 19 -7.78 -15.71 -2.93
N ILE A 20 -8.67 -16.58 -2.43
CA ILE A 20 -8.62 -17.07 -1.03
C ILE A 20 -7.24 -17.65 -0.72
N ARG A 21 -6.67 -18.43 -1.64
CA ARG A 21 -5.34 -19.04 -1.49
C ARG A 21 -4.23 -18.00 -1.36
N ARG A 22 -4.28 -16.94 -2.15
CA ARG A 22 -3.27 -15.87 -2.05
C ARG A 22 -3.44 -15.10 -0.74
N LEU A 23 -4.68 -14.82 -0.35
CA LEU A 23 -5.01 -14.16 0.90
C LEU A 23 -4.54 -14.97 2.12
N SER A 24 -4.77 -16.29 2.13
CA SER A 24 -4.32 -17.15 3.22
C SER A 24 -2.80 -17.16 3.37
N SER A 25 -2.05 -17.22 2.27
CA SER A 25 -0.59 -17.17 2.30
C SER A 25 -0.06 -15.81 2.78
N LEU A 26 -0.74 -14.70 2.45
CA LEU A 26 -0.38 -13.38 2.96
C LEU A 26 -0.57 -13.30 4.48
N ILE A 27 -1.71 -13.80 4.97
CA ILE A 27 -1.99 -13.82 6.41
C ILE A 27 -0.97 -14.68 7.16
N ALA A 28 -0.67 -15.88 6.65
CA ALA A 28 0.29 -16.80 7.26
C ALA A 28 1.72 -16.24 7.28
N ALA A 29 2.13 -15.55 6.20
CA ALA A 29 3.44 -14.92 6.11
C ALA A 29 3.63 -13.82 7.16
N GLU A 30 2.59 -13.04 7.46
CA GLU A 30 2.66 -11.92 8.42
C GLU A 30 2.41 -12.35 9.88
N ASN A 31 1.56 -13.35 10.11
CA ASN A 31 1.07 -13.68 11.45
C ASN A 31 1.54 -15.04 11.97
N GLY A 32 2.28 -15.80 11.16
CA GLY A 32 2.57 -17.21 11.40
C GLY A 32 1.31 -18.10 11.29
N GLY A 33 1.51 -19.41 11.30
CA GLY A 33 0.45 -20.41 11.18
C GLY A 33 0.41 -21.11 9.83
N SER A 34 -0.74 -21.69 9.48
CA SER A 34 -0.91 -22.52 8.29
C SER A 34 -1.82 -21.87 7.25
N ASP A 35 -1.34 -21.81 6.00
CA ASP A 35 -2.11 -21.41 4.82
C ASP A 35 -3.44 -22.17 4.72
N LEU A 36 -3.44 -23.47 5.03
CA LEU A 36 -4.63 -24.31 4.99
C LEU A 36 -5.64 -23.89 6.07
N GLY A 37 -5.15 -23.60 7.28
CA GLY A 37 -5.98 -23.11 8.38
C GLY A 37 -6.68 -21.80 8.04
N PHE A 38 -5.95 -20.83 7.49
CA PHE A 38 -6.52 -19.56 7.06
C PHE A 38 -7.46 -19.72 5.86
N THR A 39 -7.17 -20.63 4.93
CA THR A 39 -8.07 -20.96 3.82
C THR A 39 -9.43 -21.44 4.33
N GLN A 40 -9.44 -22.33 5.33
CA GLN A 40 -10.67 -22.83 5.94
C GLN A 40 -11.42 -21.71 6.67
N GLN A 41 -10.72 -20.87 7.43
CA GLN A 41 -11.33 -19.74 8.14
C GLN A 41 -11.98 -18.74 7.16
N ILE A 42 -11.27 -18.32 6.12
CA ILE A 42 -11.81 -17.41 5.10
C ILE A 42 -13.02 -18.04 4.41
N THR A 43 -12.94 -19.33 4.06
CA THR A 43 -14.04 -20.03 3.39
C THR A 43 -15.29 -20.10 4.28
N ARG A 44 -15.14 -20.33 5.58
CA ARG A 44 -16.26 -20.30 6.55
C ARG A 44 -16.86 -18.90 6.64
N ILE A 45 -16.03 -17.87 6.82
CA ILE A 45 -16.49 -16.47 6.88
C ILE A 45 -17.28 -16.09 5.63
N LEU A 46 -16.83 -16.52 4.46
CA LEU A 46 -17.45 -16.14 3.21
C LEU A 46 -18.76 -16.90 2.93
N ASN A 47 -18.88 -18.16 3.36
CA ASN A 47 -19.96 -19.04 2.89
C ASN A 47 -20.93 -19.50 3.99
N ASP A 48 -20.54 -19.42 5.26
CA ASP A 48 -21.37 -19.82 6.39
C ASP A 48 -21.98 -18.56 7.04
N PRO A 49 -23.29 -18.32 6.87
CA PRO A 49 -23.97 -17.15 7.41
C PRO A 49 -24.05 -17.17 8.95
N ASP A 50 -23.94 -18.34 9.57
CA ASP A 50 -24.04 -18.51 11.02
C ASP A 50 -22.66 -18.52 11.69
N TYR A 51 -21.58 -18.53 10.90
CA TYR A 51 -20.21 -18.51 11.42
C TYR A 51 -19.81 -17.14 11.93
N ASP A 52 -19.72 -16.97 13.24
CA ASP A 52 -19.22 -15.75 13.89
C ASP A 52 -17.69 -15.75 14.00
N PRO A 53 -16.95 -15.02 13.13
CA PRO A 53 -15.50 -14.97 13.23
C PRO A 53 -15.04 -14.12 14.39
N SER A 54 -13.94 -14.53 15.04
CA SER A 54 -13.28 -13.68 16.02
C SER A 54 -12.81 -12.37 15.38
N PHE A 55 -12.84 -11.29 16.16
CA PHE A 55 -12.30 -9.99 15.74
C PHE A 55 -10.86 -10.10 15.21
N SER A 56 -10.00 -10.86 15.89
CA SER A 56 -8.61 -11.08 15.46
C SER A 56 -8.52 -11.74 14.08
N THR A 57 -9.41 -12.69 13.77
CA THR A 57 -9.46 -13.32 12.45
C THR A 57 -9.85 -12.31 11.37
N VAL A 58 -10.87 -11.49 11.64
CA VAL A 58 -11.32 -10.43 10.72
C VAL A 58 -10.23 -9.39 10.51
N GLU A 59 -9.57 -8.96 11.58
CA GLU A 59 -8.48 -7.99 11.54
C GLU A 59 -7.30 -8.48 10.68
N LYS A 60 -6.89 -9.74 10.84
CA LYS A 60 -5.84 -10.35 10.01
C LYS A 60 -6.21 -10.37 8.54
N ILE A 61 -7.45 -10.72 8.22
CA ILE A 61 -7.97 -10.74 6.84
C ILE A 61 -7.98 -9.33 6.24
N LEU A 62 -8.55 -8.36 6.95
CA LEU A 62 -8.61 -6.97 6.48
C LEU A 62 -7.20 -6.38 6.34
N SER A 63 -6.28 -6.73 7.22
CA SER A 63 -4.89 -6.28 7.14
C SER A 63 -4.15 -6.84 5.93
N ALA A 64 -4.32 -8.13 5.65
CA ALA A 64 -3.76 -8.76 4.45
C ALA A 64 -4.37 -8.20 3.15
N LEU A 65 -5.61 -7.68 3.21
CA LEU A 65 -6.26 -6.94 2.12
C LEU A 65 -5.87 -5.46 2.09
N GLY A 66 -4.91 -5.03 2.92
CA GLY A 66 -4.48 -3.63 2.99
C GLY A 66 -5.53 -2.65 3.54
N ALA A 67 -6.61 -3.17 4.11
CA ALA A 67 -7.69 -2.41 4.73
C ALA A 67 -7.57 -2.40 6.27
N SER A 68 -6.36 -2.47 6.83
CA SER A 68 -6.18 -2.21 8.26
C SER A 68 -6.58 -0.77 8.55
N PRO A 69 -7.46 -0.52 9.53
CA PRO A 69 -7.73 0.84 10.00
C PRO A 69 -6.44 1.56 10.47
N PHE A 70 -5.42 0.79 10.86
CA PHE A 70 -4.12 1.29 11.32
C PHE A 70 -3.10 1.54 10.21
N ARG A 71 -3.23 0.94 9.00
CA ARG A 71 -2.28 1.18 7.87
C ARG A 71 -2.35 2.59 7.31
N LYS A 72 -3.46 3.31 7.55
CA LYS A 72 -3.60 4.70 7.11
C LYS A 72 -2.51 5.58 7.70
N LEU A 73 -2.05 5.28 8.93
CA LEU A 73 -0.96 6.00 9.60
C LEU A 73 0.39 5.79 8.90
N ASP A 74 0.71 4.56 8.50
CA ASP A 74 1.95 4.26 7.76
C ASP A 74 1.92 4.84 6.34
N SER A 75 0.74 4.82 5.70
CA SER A 75 0.55 5.38 4.36
C SER A 75 0.75 6.90 4.38
N ASP A 76 0.20 7.60 5.38
CA ASP A 76 0.38 9.04 5.55
C ASP A 76 1.86 9.41 5.83
N PHE A 77 2.57 8.57 6.59
CA PHE A 77 4.00 8.75 6.83
C PHE A 77 4.83 8.55 5.56
N GLN A 78 4.54 7.50 4.78
CA GLN A 78 5.19 7.25 3.50
C GLN A 78 4.91 8.36 2.49
N LEU A 79 3.67 8.85 2.40
CA LEU A 79 3.30 9.97 1.53
C LEU A 79 4.03 11.26 1.92
N LYS A 80 4.16 11.55 3.22
CA LYS A 80 4.96 12.69 3.70
C LYS A 80 6.44 12.56 3.31
N ASN A 81 7.03 11.38 3.48
CA ASN A 81 8.43 11.15 3.10
C ASN A 81 8.64 11.29 1.58
N LEU A 82 7.76 10.70 0.77
CA LEU A 82 7.80 10.87 -0.69
C LEU A 82 7.63 12.33 -1.11
N SER A 83 6.72 13.07 -0.45
CA SER A 83 6.54 14.51 -0.70
C SER A 83 7.81 15.31 -0.39
N GLN A 84 8.53 14.97 0.69
CA GLN A 84 9.79 15.63 1.03
C GLN A 84 10.91 15.32 0.01
N GLN A 85 10.99 14.07 -0.45
CA GLN A 85 11.96 13.68 -1.48
C GLN A 85 11.69 14.40 -2.80
N ILE A 86 10.41 14.55 -3.19
CA ILE A 86 10.03 15.31 -4.39
C ILE A 86 10.45 16.78 -4.26
N GLN A 87 10.24 17.41 -3.11
CA GLN A 87 10.68 18.79 -2.88
C GLN A 87 12.20 18.95 -3.02
N GLN A 88 12.99 18.04 -2.44
CA GLN A 88 14.45 18.07 -2.58
C GLN A 88 14.91 17.89 -4.02
N LEU A 89 14.24 17.01 -4.79
CA LEU A 89 14.53 16.83 -6.20
C LEU A 89 14.19 18.08 -7.01
N GLN A 90 13.08 18.76 -6.70
CA GLN A 90 12.70 20.02 -7.36
C GLN A 90 13.76 21.11 -7.13
N GLU A 91 14.20 21.31 -5.88
CA GLU A 91 15.26 22.27 -5.54
C GLU A 91 16.58 21.94 -6.25
N THR A 92 16.95 20.66 -6.29
CA THR A 92 18.16 20.22 -6.99
C THR A 92 18.08 20.51 -8.49
N LEU A 93 16.90 20.30 -9.08
CA LEU A 93 16.66 20.53 -10.50
C LEU A 93 16.74 22.02 -10.84
N GLU A 94 16.14 22.89 -10.02
CA GLU A 94 16.28 24.35 -10.16
C GLU A 94 17.74 24.80 -10.12
N GLN A 95 18.52 24.28 -9.18
CA GLN A 95 19.96 24.60 -9.09
C GLN A 95 20.76 24.13 -10.31
N VAL A 96 20.41 22.97 -10.88
CA VAL A 96 21.05 22.46 -12.10
C VAL A 96 20.68 23.33 -13.29
N THR A 97 19.41 23.72 -13.43
CA THR A 97 18.96 24.63 -14.48
C THR A 97 19.68 25.98 -14.41
N GLU A 98 19.77 26.61 -13.24
CA GLU A 98 20.52 27.87 -13.09
C GLU A 98 22.01 27.73 -13.45
N ARG A 99 22.62 26.59 -13.13
CA ARG A 99 24.02 26.32 -13.49
C ARG A 99 24.19 26.15 -14.99
N LEU A 100 23.24 25.51 -15.65
CA LEU A 100 23.22 25.39 -17.11
C LEU A 100 23.07 26.76 -17.77
N ASP A 101 22.12 27.59 -17.33
CA ASP A 101 21.93 28.95 -17.85
C ASP A 101 23.21 29.80 -17.71
N LYS A 102 23.90 29.71 -16.57
CA LYS A 102 25.19 30.38 -16.35
C LYS A 102 26.29 29.86 -17.27
N LEU A 103 26.30 28.57 -17.60
CA LEU A 103 27.27 27.99 -18.52
C LEU A 103 26.98 28.38 -19.96
N GLU A 104 25.72 28.35 -20.39
CA GLU A 104 25.29 28.82 -21.71
C GLU A 104 25.64 30.30 -21.92
N GLY A 105 25.33 31.16 -20.96
CA GLY A 105 25.68 32.58 -21.03
C GLY A 105 27.18 32.86 -21.06
N ARG A 106 28.03 31.96 -20.55
CA ARG A 106 29.50 32.06 -20.69
C ARG A 106 30.00 31.61 -22.06
N ILE A 107 29.31 30.69 -22.71
CA ILE A 107 29.64 30.20 -24.05
C ILE A 107 29.24 31.24 -25.10
N GLU A 108 28.12 31.94 -24.90
CA GLU A 108 27.62 32.97 -25.82
C GLU A 108 28.40 34.29 -25.78
N GLN A 109 29.25 34.52 -24.79
CA GLN A 109 30.13 35.70 -24.77
C GLN A 109 31.31 35.49 -25.73
N PRO A 110 31.39 36.21 -26.89
CA PRO A 110 32.59 36.16 -27.71
C PRO A 110 33.74 36.72 -26.89
N VAL A 111 34.82 35.95 -26.75
CA VAL A 111 36.08 36.43 -26.18
C VAL A 111 36.52 37.62 -27.03
N LYS A 112 36.30 38.84 -26.53
CA LYS A 112 36.85 40.05 -27.12
C LYS A 112 38.37 39.96 -26.99
N ARG A 113 39.02 39.56 -28.08
CA ARG A 113 40.46 39.69 -28.29
C ARG A 113 40.80 41.11 -28.72
#